data_AF-A0A1S4DJ27-F1
#
_entry.id   AF-A0A1S4DJ27-F1
#
_cell.length_a   1.000
_cell.length_b   1.000
_cell.length_c   1.000
_cell.angle_alpha   90.00
_cell.angle_beta   90.00
_cell.angle_gamma   90.00
#
_symmetry.space_group_name_H-M   'P 1'
#
loop_
_entity.id
_entity.type
_entity.pdbx_description
1 polymer ?
#
loop_
_entity_poly.entity_id
_entity_poly.type
_entity_poly.pdbx_seq_one_letter_code
_entity_poly.pdbx_strand_id
1 'polypeptide(L)'
;MSSSSSPGRSRGGEKEQRARTFDTEAKKMCWAKAETVPGRHPERWRKDSAGNVVCKRFANCQGCLCFEYDHIIPFSKGGESIVENCQILQTRVNRLKANKDEIDINQLKSYSCDIKFTDKELDVIEMAVYGDVIRPGNQCRCRTVAELLGQYKSKDISAPCKLPYADESL
;
A
#
# COMPACT_ATOMS: atom_id res chain seq x y z
N MET A 1 -57.50 40.17 4.05
CA MET A 1 -58.13 38.89 3.68
C MET A 1 -57.77 38.64 2.22
N SER A 2 -57.05 37.61 1.78
CA SER A 2 -56.56 36.41 2.43
C SER A 2 -55.33 35.92 1.67
N SER A 3 -54.36 35.44 2.43
CA SER A 3 -53.17 34.70 2.02
C SER A 3 -53.55 33.38 1.33
N SER A 4 -52.77 33.00 0.31
CA SER A 4 -52.69 31.60 -0.15
C SER A 4 -51.26 31.30 -0.58
N SER A 5 -50.44 30.96 0.43
CA SER A 5 -49.13 30.36 0.26
C SER A 5 -49.29 28.96 -0.33
N SER A 6 -48.67 28.71 -1.48
CA SER A 6 -48.53 27.36 -2.02
C SER A 6 -47.52 26.57 -1.18
N PRO A 7 -47.80 25.31 -0.79
CA PRO A 7 -46.86 24.54 -0.01
C PRO A 7 -45.66 24.16 -0.87
N GLY A 8 -44.49 24.67 -0.47
CA GLY A 8 -43.21 24.15 -0.93
C GLY A 8 -43.15 22.66 -0.66
N ARG A 9 -43.11 21.87 -1.74
CA ARG A 9 -42.94 20.43 -1.71
C ARG A 9 -41.59 20.14 -1.04
N SER A 10 -41.60 19.76 0.24
CA SER A 10 -40.42 19.27 0.94
C SER A 10 -39.84 18.10 0.16
N ARG A 11 -38.79 18.39 -0.62
CA ARG A 11 -37.98 17.37 -1.26
C ARG A 11 -37.35 16.56 -0.14
N GLY A 12 -37.63 15.26 -0.18
CA GLY A 12 -37.23 14.28 0.82
C GLY A 12 -35.75 14.37 1.16
N GLY A 13 -35.46 13.96 2.40
CA GLY A 13 -34.17 14.07 3.05
C GLY A 13 -33.00 13.71 2.13
N GLU A 14 -31.98 14.56 2.21
CA GLU A 14 -30.66 14.27 1.70
C GLU A 14 -30.22 12.92 2.28
N LYS A 15 -30.33 11.84 1.50
CA LYS A 15 -29.45 10.70 1.69
C LYS A 15 -28.06 11.26 1.47
N GLU A 16 -27.36 11.57 2.55
CA GLU A 16 -25.94 11.85 2.56
C GLU A 16 -25.27 10.85 1.62
N GLN A 17 -24.79 11.34 0.47
CA GLN A 17 -24.24 10.45 -0.56
C GLN A 17 -22.97 9.83 0.02
N ARG A 18 -23.05 8.55 0.42
CA ARG A 18 -21.92 7.82 0.97
C ARG A 18 -20.69 7.96 0.07
N ALA A 19 -19.57 8.42 0.64
CA ALA A 19 -18.33 8.59 -0.10
C ALA A 19 -17.79 7.24 -0.59
N ARG A 20 -17.44 7.14 -1.87
CA ARG A 20 -16.87 5.92 -2.45
C ARG A 20 -15.40 5.70 -2.08
N THR A 21 -14.70 6.74 -1.66
CA THR A 21 -13.26 6.68 -1.38
C THR A 21 -12.99 6.74 0.11
N PHE A 22 -12.03 5.95 0.58
CA PHE A 22 -11.51 6.07 1.93
C PHE A 22 -10.81 7.41 2.14
N ASP A 23 -11.08 8.07 3.26
CA ASP A 23 -10.36 9.25 3.69
C ASP A 23 -8.92 8.92 4.14
N THR A 24 -8.15 9.95 4.47
CA THR A 24 -6.73 9.80 4.84
C THR A 24 -6.53 8.98 6.12
N GLU A 25 -7.38 9.16 7.12
CA GLU A 25 -7.25 8.44 8.39
C GLU A 25 -7.65 6.98 8.22
N ALA A 26 -8.72 6.72 7.47
CA ALA A 26 -9.14 5.38 7.11
C ALA A 26 -8.03 4.62 6.37
N LYS A 27 -7.36 5.25 5.40
CA LYS A 27 -6.21 4.66 4.69
C LYS A 27 -5.03 4.38 5.61
N LYS A 28 -4.73 5.29 6.53
CA LYS A 28 -3.64 5.12 7.51
C LYS A 28 -3.91 3.93 8.43
N MET A 29 -5.10 3.87 9.00
CA MET A 29 -5.53 2.77 9.89
C MET A 29 -5.63 1.43 9.15
N CYS A 30 -6.16 1.45 7.92
CA CYS A 30 -6.22 0.27 7.06
C CYS A 30 -4.84 -0.33 6.75
N TRP A 31 -3.84 0.52 6.48
CA TRP A 31 -2.45 0.07 6.33
C TRP A 31 -1.87 -0.49 7.62
N ALA A 32 -2.11 0.17 8.75
CA ALA A 32 -1.58 -0.25 10.06
C ALA A 32 -2.14 -1.61 10.51
N LYS A 33 -3.42 -1.88 10.18
CA LYS A 33 -4.15 -3.14 10.46
C LYS A 33 -3.62 -4.32 9.65
N ALA A 34 -3.06 -4.10 8.46
CA ALA A 34 -2.57 -5.18 7.60
C ALA A 34 -1.40 -5.95 8.24
N GLU A 35 -1.25 -7.23 7.90
CA GLU A 35 -0.20 -8.08 8.46
C GLU A 35 1.19 -7.51 8.13
N THR A 36 2.12 -7.56 9.09
CA THR A 36 3.51 -7.14 8.87
C THR A 36 4.29 -8.20 8.10
N VAL A 37 5.33 -7.76 7.38
CA VAL A 37 6.28 -8.69 6.76
C VAL A 37 7.41 -8.95 7.77
N PRO A 38 7.63 -10.20 8.23
CA PRO A 38 8.71 -10.50 9.17
C PRO A 38 10.07 -10.02 8.66
N GLY A 39 10.85 -9.41 9.56
CA GLY A 39 12.17 -8.89 9.19
C GLY A 39 12.16 -7.67 8.27
N ARG A 40 11.03 -6.94 8.17
CA ARG A 40 10.90 -5.71 7.36
C ARG A 40 10.31 -4.56 8.16
N HIS A 41 10.61 -3.33 7.74
CA HIS A 41 10.05 -2.13 8.37
C HIS A 41 8.52 -2.09 8.24
N PRO A 42 7.75 -2.10 9.34
CA PRO A 42 6.28 -2.25 9.31
C PRO A 42 5.56 -1.04 8.70
N GLU A 43 6.19 0.12 8.63
CA GLU A 43 5.60 1.29 7.94
C GLU A 43 5.80 1.26 6.42
N ARG A 44 6.78 0.48 5.93
CA ARG A 44 7.15 0.42 4.51
C ARG A 44 6.56 -0.80 3.83
N TRP A 45 6.52 -1.92 4.54
CA TRP A 45 6.14 -3.22 3.99
C TRP A 45 4.97 -3.83 4.76
N ARG A 46 4.01 -4.40 4.03
CA ARG A 46 2.88 -5.16 4.57
C ARG A 46 2.60 -6.38 3.70
N LYS A 47 1.87 -7.34 4.25
CA LYS A 47 1.18 -8.35 3.45
C LYS A 47 -0.26 -7.90 3.22
N ASP A 48 -0.70 -8.04 1.99
CA ASP A 48 -2.11 -7.88 1.64
C ASP A 48 -2.96 -9.07 2.11
N SER A 49 -4.29 -8.99 1.98
CA SER A 49 -5.18 -10.07 2.41
C SER A 49 -5.01 -11.40 1.63
N ALA A 50 -4.33 -11.37 0.48
CA ALA A 50 -3.93 -12.55 -0.27
C ALA A 50 -2.54 -13.08 0.14
N GLY A 51 -1.86 -12.43 1.08
CA GLY A 51 -0.52 -12.79 1.55
C GLY A 51 0.63 -12.28 0.68
N ASN A 52 0.37 -11.36 -0.25
CA ASN A 52 1.39 -10.74 -1.10
C ASN A 52 2.12 -9.64 -0.34
N VAL A 53 3.44 -9.58 -0.49
CA VAL A 53 4.23 -8.44 -0.02
C VAL A 53 3.93 -7.22 -0.88
N VAL A 54 3.61 -6.09 -0.24
CA VAL A 54 3.38 -4.79 -0.89
C VAL A 54 4.13 -3.67 -0.19
N CYS A 55 4.48 -2.61 -0.92
CA CYS A 55 5.25 -1.48 -0.43
C CYS A 55 4.41 -0.21 -0.35
N LYS A 56 4.51 0.54 0.76
CA LYS A 56 3.72 1.76 1.01
C LYS A 56 3.88 2.82 -0.09
N ARG A 57 5.08 2.94 -0.65
CA ARG A 57 5.40 3.90 -1.73
C ARG A 57 4.82 3.50 -3.08
N PHE A 58 4.41 2.24 -3.24
CA PHE A 58 3.82 1.70 -4.46
C PHE A 58 2.28 1.67 -4.39
N ALA A 59 1.68 2.73 -3.86
CA ALA A 59 0.23 2.91 -3.92
C ALA A 59 -0.21 3.32 -5.35
N ASN A 60 -1.26 2.69 -5.88
CA ASN A 60 -1.89 3.02 -7.17
C ASN A 60 -0.98 2.85 -8.41
N CYS A 61 -0.18 1.78 -8.46
CA CYS A 61 0.64 1.41 -9.63
C CYS A 61 0.43 -0.06 -10.06
N GLN A 62 1.09 -0.54 -11.12
CA GLN A 62 0.81 -1.87 -11.73
C GLN A 62 1.81 -2.98 -11.41
N GLY A 63 2.90 -2.68 -10.70
CA GLY A 63 3.93 -3.65 -10.34
C GLY A 63 3.49 -4.67 -9.28
N CYS A 64 4.29 -5.72 -9.09
CA CYS A 64 3.99 -6.81 -8.16
C CYS A 64 4.06 -6.47 -6.68
N LEU A 65 4.66 -5.32 -6.34
CA LEU A 65 4.66 -4.77 -4.99
C LEU A 65 3.68 -3.60 -4.85
N CYS A 66 2.94 -3.27 -5.92
CA CYS A 66 1.95 -2.21 -5.91
C CYS A 66 0.65 -2.67 -5.30
N PHE A 67 -0.02 -1.75 -4.61
CA PHE A 67 -1.30 -2.01 -3.96
C PHE A 67 -2.30 -0.88 -4.19
N GLU A 68 -3.56 -1.21 -3.98
CA GLU A 68 -4.68 -0.28 -3.89
C GLU A 68 -5.44 -0.54 -2.57
N TYR A 69 -6.15 0.48 -2.07
CA TYR A 69 -7.10 0.29 -0.97
C TYR A 69 -8.41 -0.23 -1.56
N ASP A 70 -8.86 -1.37 -1.06
CA ASP A 70 -10.03 -2.10 -1.54
C ASP A 70 -11.09 -2.19 -0.45
N HIS A 71 -12.34 -2.23 -0.88
CA HIS A 71 -13.47 -2.54 -0.01
C HIS A 71 -13.64 -4.05 0.10
N ILE A 72 -13.61 -4.60 1.32
CA ILE A 72 -13.86 -6.03 1.56
C ILE A 72 -15.22 -6.41 0.98
N ILE A 73 -16.27 -5.71 1.41
CA ILE A 73 -17.58 -5.68 0.76
C ILE A 73 -17.55 -4.55 -0.28
N PRO A 74 -17.64 -4.83 -1.59
CA PRO A 74 -17.57 -3.83 -2.64
C PRO A 74 -18.56 -2.68 -2.41
N PHE A 75 -18.12 -1.46 -2.70
CA PHE A 75 -18.99 -0.29 -2.58
C PHE A 75 -20.30 -0.46 -3.37
N SER A 76 -20.27 -1.02 -4.58
CA SER A 76 -21.46 -1.29 -5.40
C SER A 76 -22.47 -2.24 -4.75
N LYS A 77 -22.06 -3.01 -3.75
CA LYS A 77 -22.90 -3.95 -2.99
C LYS A 77 -23.25 -3.44 -1.58
N GLY A 78 -23.09 -2.14 -1.34
CA GLY A 78 -23.46 -1.50 -0.09
C GLY A 78 -22.33 -1.34 0.91
N GLY A 79 -21.11 -1.80 0.61
CA GLY A 79 -19.97 -1.61 1.52
C GLY A 79 -19.61 -0.14 1.72
N GLU A 80 -19.36 0.23 2.98
CA GLU A 80 -18.99 1.60 3.38
C GLU A 80 -17.49 1.83 3.27
N SER A 81 -17.07 3.09 3.08
CA SER A 81 -15.66 3.48 3.00
C SER A 81 -15.05 3.74 4.38
N ILE A 82 -15.16 2.76 5.28
CA ILE A 82 -14.67 2.79 6.68
C ILE A 82 -13.48 1.84 6.87
N VAL A 83 -12.76 1.97 7.99
CA VAL A 83 -11.56 1.18 8.30
C VAL A 83 -11.86 -0.32 8.35
N GLU A 84 -13.01 -0.69 8.88
CA GLU A 84 -13.44 -2.07 9.10
C GLU A 84 -13.63 -2.79 7.76
N ASN A 85 -14.16 -2.07 6.77
CA ASN A 85 -14.39 -2.55 5.41
C ASN A 85 -13.20 -2.29 4.47
N CYS A 86 -12.10 -1.71 4.97
CA CYS A 86 -10.90 -1.47 4.17
C CYS A 86 -9.92 -2.64 4.29
N GLN A 87 -9.34 -3.02 3.16
CA GLN A 87 -8.15 -3.86 3.07
C GLN A 87 -7.18 -3.29 2.03
N ILE A 88 -5.90 -3.65 2.14
CA ILE A 88 -4.95 -3.44 1.04
C ILE A 88 -4.92 -4.70 0.19
N LEU A 89 -4.86 -4.54 -1.13
CA LEU A 89 -4.70 -5.64 -2.08
C LEU A 89 -3.67 -5.25 -3.13
N GLN A 90 -2.82 -6.21 -3.53
CA GLN A 90 -1.98 -6.07 -4.70
C GLN A 90 -2.86 -5.61 -5.87
N THR A 91 -2.43 -4.59 -6.62
CA THR A 91 -3.29 -3.93 -7.60
C THR A 91 -3.90 -4.89 -8.63
N ARG A 92 -3.15 -5.90 -9.07
CA ARG A 92 -3.68 -6.96 -9.94
C ARG A 92 -4.79 -7.77 -9.27
N VAL A 93 -4.58 -8.19 -8.03
CA VAL A 93 -5.56 -8.93 -7.22
C VAL A 93 -6.84 -8.10 -7.06
N ASN A 94 -6.70 -6.81 -6.71
CA ASN A 94 -7.83 -5.90 -6.59
C ASN A 94 -8.66 -5.82 -7.89
N ARG A 95 -7.99 -5.63 -9.02
CA ARG A 95 -8.64 -5.52 -10.34
C ARG A 95 -9.36 -6.80 -10.76
N LEU A 96 -8.82 -7.97 -10.44
CA LEU A 96 -9.45 -9.27 -10.73
C LEU A 96 -10.57 -9.62 -9.74
N LYS A 97 -10.47 -9.15 -8.49
CA LYS A 97 -11.56 -9.20 -7.49
C LYS A 97 -12.76 -8.36 -7.95
N ALA A 98 -12.52 -7.13 -8.43
CA ALA A 98 -13.57 -6.22 -8.90
C ALA A 98 -14.71 -6.06 -7.87
N ASN A 99 -15.95 -6.37 -8.25
CA ASN A 99 -17.14 -6.26 -7.39
C ASN A 99 -17.59 -7.59 -6.77
N LYS A 100 -16.73 -8.60 -6.73
CA LYS A 100 -17.00 -9.89 -6.08
C LYS A 100 -16.71 -9.76 -4.57
N ASP A 101 -17.62 -10.26 -3.74
CA ASP A 101 -17.68 -10.13 -2.27
C ASP A 101 -17.53 -11.47 -1.53
N GLU A 102 -17.71 -12.59 -2.22
CA GLU A 102 -17.59 -13.95 -1.69
C GLU A 102 -16.46 -14.73 -2.39
N ILE A 103 -15.32 -14.07 -2.60
CA ILE A 103 -14.13 -14.74 -3.14
C ILE A 103 -13.43 -15.47 -1.99
N ASP A 104 -13.24 -16.79 -2.13
CA ASP A 104 -12.38 -17.55 -1.23
C ASP A 104 -10.91 -17.09 -1.32
N ILE A 105 -10.20 -17.17 -0.19
CA ILE A 105 -8.80 -16.78 -0.07
C ILE A 105 -7.92 -17.49 -1.11
N ASN A 106 -8.19 -18.74 -1.47
CA ASN A 106 -7.40 -19.45 -2.49
C ASN A 106 -7.59 -18.85 -3.89
N GLN A 107 -8.82 -18.46 -4.22
CA GLN A 107 -9.09 -17.76 -5.47
C GLN A 107 -8.46 -16.37 -5.47
N LEU A 108 -8.49 -15.64 -4.35
CA LEU A 108 -7.83 -14.34 -4.25
C LEU A 108 -6.30 -14.45 -4.44
N LYS A 109 -5.68 -15.47 -3.83
CA LYS A 109 -4.26 -15.83 -4.02
C LYS A 109 -3.92 -16.20 -5.48
N SER A 110 -4.85 -16.81 -6.21
CA SER A 110 -4.62 -17.18 -7.61
C SER A 110 -4.46 -15.97 -8.55
N TYR A 111 -4.89 -14.78 -8.11
CA TYR A 111 -4.76 -13.53 -8.87
C TYR A 111 -3.43 -12.80 -8.62
N SER A 112 -2.63 -13.28 -7.67
CA SER A 112 -1.35 -12.71 -7.30
C SER A 112 -0.33 -12.80 -8.44
N CYS A 113 0.69 -11.94 -8.40
CA CYS A 113 1.89 -12.17 -9.20
C CYS A 113 2.55 -13.52 -8.88
N ASP A 114 3.02 -14.18 -9.94
CA ASP A 114 3.92 -15.32 -9.86
C ASP A 114 5.39 -14.89 -9.78
N ILE A 115 5.70 -13.93 -8.90
CA ILE A 115 7.07 -13.55 -8.56
C ILE A 115 7.22 -13.55 -7.05
N LYS A 116 8.30 -14.16 -6.56
CA LYS A 116 8.63 -14.21 -5.14
C LYS A 116 9.95 -13.49 -4.94
N PHE A 117 9.89 -12.37 -4.25
CA PHE A 117 11.08 -11.59 -3.92
C PHE A 117 11.77 -12.19 -2.70
N THR A 118 13.06 -12.40 -2.85
CA THR A 118 13.97 -12.67 -1.75
C THR A 118 14.22 -11.41 -0.94
N ASP A 119 14.80 -11.60 0.25
CA ASP A 119 15.18 -10.48 1.09
C ASP A 119 16.21 -9.54 0.44
N LYS A 120 17.13 -10.08 -0.36
CA LYS A 120 18.14 -9.29 -1.07
C LYS A 120 17.49 -8.40 -2.15
N GLU A 121 16.50 -8.92 -2.86
CA GLU A 121 15.78 -8.15 -3.89
C GLU A 121 14.90 -7.08 -3.27
N LEU A 122 14.22 -7.37 -2.16
CA LEU A 122 13.47 -6.37 -1.41
C LEU A 122 14.38 -5.27 -0.85
N ASP A 123 15.60 -5.60 -0.40
CA ASP A 123 16.60 -4.60 0.02
C ASP A 123 16.93 -3.64 -1.14
N VAL A 124 17.19 -4.17 -2.35
CA VAL A 124 17.46 -3.35 -3.55
C VAL A 124 16.28 -2.43 -3.89
N ILE A 125 15.05 -2.94 -3.79
CA ILE A 125 13.86 -2.14 -4.06
C ILE A 125 13.67 -1.06 -2.99
N GLU A 126 13.93 -1.38 -1.72
CA GLU A 126 13.87 -0.41 -0.63
C GLU A 126 14.90 0.71 -0.84
N MET A 127 16.14 0.35 -1.20
CA MET A 127 17.18 1.29 -1.59
C MET A 127 16.72 2.22 -2.71
N ALA A 128 16.11 1.67 -3.76
CA ALA A 128 15.67 2.46 -4.91
C ALA A 128 14.55 3.45 -4.58
N VAL A 129 13.69 3.12 -3.61
CA VAL A 129 12.45 3.85 -3.36
C VAL A 129 12.52 4.77 -2.13
N TYR A 130 13.33 4.40 -1.13
CA TYR A 130 13.54 5.15 0.09
C TYR A 130 14.95 5.75 0.23
N GLY A 131 15.93 5.23 -0.52
CA GLY A 131 17.33 5.64 -0.41
C GLY A 131 18.09 4.96 0.73
N ASP A 132 17.46 4.03 1.44
CA ASP A 132 18.00 3.32 2.59
C ASP A 132 17.33 1.94 2.75
N VAL A 133 17.89 1.10 3.62
CA VAL A 133 17.27 -0.14 4.08
C VAL A 133 17.17 -0.07 5.58
N ILE A 134 16.02 -0.45 6.14
CA ILE A 134 15.83 -0.51 7.60
C ILE A 134 15.22 -1.85 7.98
N ARG A 135 16.04 -2.78 8.45
CA ARG A 135 15.59 -4.06 9.03
C ARG A 135 16.58 -4.63 10.05
N PRO A 136 16.15 -5.59 10.91
CA PRO A 136 17.05 -6.25 11.84
C PRO A 136 18.27 -6.84 11.10
N GLY A 137 19.47 -6.47 11.55
CA GLY A 137 20.73 -6.92 10.95
C GLY A 137 21.17 -6.19 9.68
N ASN A 138 20.36 -5.30 9.10
CA ASN A 138 20.75 -4.49 7.95
C ASN A 138 20.09 -3.10 7.99
N GLN A 139 20.88 -2.09 8.39
CA GLN A 139 20.50 -0.68 8.35
C GLN A 139 21.57 0.11 7.60
N CYS A 140 21.20 0.69 6.46
CA CYS A 140 22.16 1.32 5.55
C CYS A 140 21.52 2.45 4.75
N ARG A 141 22.36 3.32 4.17
CA ARG A 141 21.94 4.40 3.27
C ARG A 141 22.68 4.33 1.92
N CYS A 142 21.98 4.67 0.84
CA CYS A 142 22.58 4.90 -0.46
C CYS A 142 23.39 6.20 -0.45
N ARG A 143 24.70 6.10 -0.68
CA ARG A 143 25.59 7.27 -0.77
C ARG A 143 25.48 7.94 -2.14
N THR A 144 25.78 9.24 -2.16
CA THR A 144 25.97 9.96 -3.42
C THR A 144 27.31 9.61 -4.07
N VAL A 145 27.44 9.85 -5.37
CA VAL A 145 28.72 9.68 -6.09
C VAL A 145 29.82 10.56 -5.49
N ALA A 146 29.51 11.79 -5.08
CA ALA A 146 30.48 12.69 -4.46
C ALA A 146 31.03 12.15 -3.13
N GLU A 147 30.22 11.44 -2.34
CA GLU A 147 30.69 10.77 -1.12
C GLU A 147 31.62 9.60 -1.43
N LEU A 148 31.28 8.82 -2.47
CA LEU A 148 32.13 7.71 -2.91
C LEU A 148 33.48 8.20 -3.43
N LEU A 149 33.51 9.35 -4.11
CA LEU A 149 34.74 10.01 -4.59
C LEU A 149 35.47 10.81 -3.50
N GLY A 150 34.97 10.85 -2.27
CA GLY A 150 35.55 11.62 -1.17
C GLY A 150 35.45 13.15 -1.33
N GLN A 151 34.69 13.62 -2.31
CA GLN A 151 34.47 15.05 -2.61
C GLN A 151 33.47 15.70 -1.65
N TYR A 152 32.64 14.90 -0.98
CA TYR A 152 31.66 15.36 -0.02
C TYR A 152 31.63 14.45 1.22
N LYS A 153 31.53 15.04 2.42
CA LYS A 153 31.35 14.33 3.68
C LYS A 153 29.95 14.60 4.22
N SER A 154 29.09 13.59 4.18
CA SER A 154 27.74 13.68 4.75
C SER A 154 27.78 13.81 6.29
N LYS A 155 26.79 14.50 6.86
CA LYS A 155 26.53 14.49 8.31
C LYS A 155 25.86 13.19 8.77
N ASP A 156 25.23 12.47 7.85
CA ASP A 156 24.64 11.17 8.11
C ASP A 156 25.74 10.10 8.14
N ILE A 157 25.96 9.54 9.32
CA ILE A 157 27.00 8.54 9.62
C ILE A 157 26.55 7.10 9.34
N SER A 158 25.36 6.90 8.79
CA SER A 158 24.84 5.56 8.46
C SER A 158 25.76 4.81 7.51
N ALA A 159 25.86 3.50 7.70
CA ALA A 159 26.66 2.64 6.85
C ALA A 159 26.18 2.68 5.39
N PRO A 160 27.08 2.59 4.40
CA PRO A 160 26.67 2.53 3.00
C PRO A 160 25.94 1.21 2.72
N CYS A 161 24.87 1.28 1.94
CA CYS A 161 24.24 0.07 1.44
C CYS A 161 25.17 -0.70 0.52
N LYS A 162 25.17 -2.03 0.66
CA LYS A 162 25.91 -2.94 -0.20
C LYS A 162 24.92 -3.60 -1.15
N LEU A 163 25.25 -3.62 -2.45
CA LEU A 163 24.47 -4.37 -3.41
C LEU A 163 24.67 -5.87 -3.17
N PRO A 164 23.62 -6.69 -3.33
CA PRO A 164 23.67 -8.12 -3.03
C PRO A 164 24.60 -8.93 -3.96
N TYR A 165 25.04 -8.34 -5.08
CA TYR A 165 25.89 -8.97 -6.10
C TYR A 165 27.35 -8.49 -6.05
N ALA A 166 27.73 -7.66 -5.07
CA ALA A 166 29.08 -7.08 -5.01
C ALA A 166 30.20 -8.13 -4.79
N ASP A 167 29.85 -9.35 -4.38
CA ASP A 167 30.80 -10.46 -4.20
C ASP A 167 30.89 -11.41 -5.41
N GLU A 168 30.14 -11.19 -6.51
CA GLU A 168 30.19 -12.03 -7.72
C GLU A 168 31.09 -11.48 -8.83
N SER A 169 31.87 -10.43 -8.55
CA SER A 169 32.96 -10.00 -9.41
C SER A 169 34.25 -10.74 -9.05
N LEU A 170 34.48 -11.89 -9.68
CA LEU A 170 35.80 -12.46 -10.00
C LEU A 170 35.79 -12.99 -11.44
#